data_AF-A0A1G1LS26-F1
#
_entry.id   AF-A0A1G1LS26-F1
#
_cell.length_a   1.000
_cell.length_b   1.000
_cell.length_c   1.000
_cell.angle_alpha   90.00
_cell.angle_beta   90.00
_cell.angle_gamma   90.00
#
_symmetry.space_group_name_H-M   'P 1'
#
loop_
_entity.id
_entity.type
_entity.pdbx_description
1 polymer ?
#
loop_
_entity_poly.entity_id
_entity_poly.type
_entity_poly.pdbx_seq_one_letter_code
_entity_poly.pdbx_strand_id
1 'polypeptide(L)'
;MIPHKKISGGLVGLLLILSIGCRPPPLSTLTPNEARQKLLKILKEEYQVNHIVTRDVGRTVWIYLPIEKPLFDIGANPAGKTPPSEKPTKGFSLQFVKAGLEEKNFTVQYDIAETNKYSKDPGYTTTYTEDAQKLQNGLLTAVYRSYGEAPDAPDFFNIVLADIGKGIEMRLLFYFPDLKKVMSPSQDIPQEEFILRYITDFSGDKEIIGDKAGRHLSFKETTWPEFLSRQVENRINFKYGRSSFPPGDEAQKEVLSAVSETLRVYDFQDFESVMLVDLVTEETKQIDKNNL
;
A
#
# COMPACT_ATOMS: atom_id res chain seq x y z
N MET A 1 19.20 57.63 69.79
CA MET A 1 19.47 58.76 68.87
C MET A 1 18.57 58.62 67.65
N ILE A 2 17.98 59.74 67.23
CA ILE A 2 17.24 59.99 65.97
C ILE A 2 18.29 60.46 64.92
N PRO A 3 18.12 60.40 63.57
CA PRO A 3 16.99 60.03 62.69
C PRO A 3 17.34 58.78 61.80
N HIS A 4 16.85 58.47 60.58
CA HIS A 4 15.97 59.19 59.61
C HIS A 4 15.18 58.29 58.62
N LYS A 5 14.51 58.96 57.66
CA LYS A 5 13.77 58.50 56.48
C LYS A 5 14.67 58.15 55.29
N LYS A 6 14.21 57.22 54.43
CA LYS A 6 13.67 57.57 53.08
C LYS A 6 12.90 56.42 52.41
N ILE A 7 11.96 56.81 51.56
CA ILE A 7 11.06 55.98 50.74
C ILE A 7 11.48 56.18 49.28
N SER A 8 11.41 55.15 48.44
CA SER A 8 10.84 55.16 47.06
C SER A 8 11.57 54.22 46.08
N GLY A 9 10.81 53.71 45.10
CA GLY A 9 11.32 52.96 43.95
C GLY A 9 11.65 51.49 44.27
N GLY A 10 11.04 50.48 43.67
CA GLY A 10 10.22 50.48 42.46
C GLY A 10 10.76 49.39 41.53
N LEU A 11 10.30 48.16 41.72
CA LEU A 11 10.68 47.04 40.85
C LEU A 11 9.44 46.18 40.54
N VAL A 12 8.52 46.77 39.77
CA VAL A 12 7.53 45.99 39.03
C VAL A 12 8.31 45.24 37.95
N GLY A 13 8.73 44.02 38.27
CA GLY A 13 9.40 43.11 37.35
C GLY A 13 8.45 42.80 36.20
N LEU A 14 8.61 43.50 35.09
CA LEU A 14 7.79 43.38 33.90
C LEU A 14 8.09 42.03 33.23
N LEU A 15 7.41 40.98 33.69
CA LEU A 15 7.45 39.65 33.11
C LEU A 15 6.67 39.67 31.78
N LEU A 16 7.28 40.29 30.77
CA LEU A 16 6.83 40.32 29.39
C LEU A 16 7.02 38.93 28.80
N ILE A 17 6.09 38.03 29.16
CA ILE A 17 5.98 36.71 28.56
C ILE A 17 5.87 36.92 27.06
N LEU A 18 6.83 36.33 26.33
CA LEU A 18 6.90 36.34 24.87
C LEU A 18 5.73 35.52 24.30
N SER A 19 4.53 36.10 24.33
CA SER A 19 3.38 35.69 23.54
C SER A 19 3.56 36.11 22.08
N ILE A 20 4.73 35.79 21.52
CA ILE A 20 4.88 35.56 20.08
C ILE A 20 4.13 34.27 19.81
N GLY A 21 2.80 34.37 19.76
CA GLY A 21 1.95 33.24 19.42
C GLY A 21 2.39 32.72 18.08
N CYS A 22 2.75 31.43 18.03
CA CYS A 22 2.98 30.73 16.79
C CYS A 22 1.73 30.91 15.93
N ARG A 23 1.80 31.82 14.94
CA ARG A 23 0.81 31.82 13.86
C ARG A 23 0.88 30.42 13.26
N PRO A 24 -0.24 29.71 13.10
CA PRO A 24 -0.22 28.44 12.40
C PRO A 24 0.44 28.69 11.04
N PRO A 25 1.30 27.78 10.56
CA PRO A 25 1.94 27.94 9.27
C PRO A 25 0.84 28.17 8.20
N PRO A 26 1.10 29.04 7.21
CA PRO A 26 0.11 29.31 6.18
C PRO A 26 -0.31 28.00 5.53
N LEU A 27 -1.62 27.83 5.34
CA LEU A 27 -2.18 26.69 4.60
C LEU A 27 -1.47 26.61 3.24
N SER A 28 -0.95 25.43 2.93
CA SER A 28 -0.29 25.17 1.65
C SER A 28 -1.22 25.49 0.49
N THR A 29 -0.75 26.29 -0.44
CA THR A 29 -1.46 26.64 -1.68
C THR A 29 -1.09 25.70 -2.84
N LEU A 30 -0.36 24.60 -2.57
CA LEU A 30 0.18 23.72 -3.59
C LEU A 30 -0.95 23.01 -4.35
N THR A 31 -1.11 23.36 -5.63
CA THR A 31 -2.13 22.74 -6.49
C THR A 31 -1.75 21.31 -6.88
N PRO A 32 -2.71 20.44 -7.25
CA PRO A 32 -2.42 19.09 -7.73
C PRO A 32 -1.46 19.05 -8.93
N ASN A 33 -1.54 20.05 -9.83
CA ASN A 33 -0.61 20.14 -10.96
C ASN A 33 0.82 20.49 -10.50
N GLU A 34 1.00 21.43 -9.56
CA GLU A 34 2.33 21.74 -9.01
C GLU A 34 2.93 20.55 -8.25
N ALA A 35 2.11 19.82 -7.49
CA ALA A 35 2.50 18.56 -6.87
C ALA A 35 2.94 17.53 -7.92
N ARG A 36 2.20 17.39 -9.03
CA ARG A 36 2.58 16.53 -10.17
C ARG A 36 3.90 16.96 -10.81
N GLN A 37 4.12 18.26 -11.05
CA GLN A 37 5.40 18.76 -11.58
C GLN A 37 6.57 18.52 -10.61
N LYS A 38 6.34 18.69 -9.30
CA LYS A 38 7.32 18.37 -8.23
C LYS A 38 7.69 16.89 -8.25
N LEU A 39 6.71 15.98 -8.43
CA LEU A 39 6.95 14.55 -8.59
C LEU A 39 7.80 14.24 -9.83
N LEU A 40 7.40 14.74 -11.00
CA LEU A 40 8.13 14.54 -12.25
C LEU A 40 9.57 15.04 -12.16
N LYS A 41 9.78 16.18 -11.48
CA LYS A 41 11.12 16.73 -11.21
C LYS A 41 11.94 15.78 -10.33
N ILE A 42 11.41 15.33 -9.19
CA ILE A 42 12.11 14.40 -8.27
C ILE A 42 12.47 13.09 -9.00
N LEU A 43 11.54 12.49 -9.73
CA LEU A 43 11.77 11.23 -10.46
C LEU A 43 12.84 11.36 -11.56
N LYS A 44 12.89 12.51 -12.23
CA LYS A 44 13.91 12.78 -13.26
C LYS A 44 15.28 13.11 -12.65
N GLU A 45 15.34 13.98 -11.64
CA GLU A 45 16.60 14.50 -11.09
C GLU A 45 17.26 13.54 -10.09
N GLU A 46 16.49 12.91 -9.20
CA GLU A 46 17.01 12.07 -8.12
C GLU A 46 17.06 10.58 -8.51
N TYR A 47 16.12 10.13 -9.35
CA TYR A 47 15.96 8.72 -9.77
C TYR A 47 16.26 8.46 -11.25
N GLN A 48 16.67 9.48 -12.01
CA GLN A 48 17.11 9.38 -13.41
C GLN A 48 16.08 8.78 -14.38
N VAL A 49 14.78 8.85 -14.03
CA VAL A 49 13.72 8.32 -14.88
C VAL A 49 13.39 9.31 -16.01
N ASN A 50 13.85 8.97 -17.23
CA ASN A 50 13.73 9.85 -18.40
C ASN A 50 12.35 9.81 -19.07
N HIS A 51 11.61 8.72 -18.91
CA HIS A 51 10.28 8.52 -19.48
C HIS A 51 9.31 8.28 -18.33
N ILE A 52 8.33 9.17 -18.16
CA ILE A 52 7.29 9.07 -17.13
C ILE A 52 5.97 9.45 -17.78
N VAL A 53 4.94 8.62 -17.65
CA VAL A 53 3.59 8.95 -18.07
C VAL A 53 2.71 9.06 -16.84
N THR A 54 2.08 10.22 -16.65
CA THR A 54 1.10 10.44 -15.57
C THR A 54 -0.29 10.68 -16.14
N ARG A 55 -1.30 10.15 -15.45
CA ARG A 55 -2.73 10.38 -15.74
C ARG A 55 -3.49 10.57 -14.44
N ASP A 56 -4.31 11.59 -14.39
CA ASP A 56 -5.23 11.84 -13.27
C ASP A 56 -6.61 11.36 -13.74
N VAL A 57 -7.24 10.46 -12.99
CA VAL A 57 -8.55 9.86 -13.30
C VAL A 57 -9.39 9.87 -12.02
N GLY A 58 -10.28 10.87 -11.92
CA GLY A 58 -11.03 11.14 -10.69
C GLY A 58 -10.11 11.39 -9.50
N ARG A 59 -10.32 10.68 -8.39
CA ARG A 59 -9.48 10.72 -7.18
C ARG A 59 -8.21 9.85 -7.26
N THR A 60 -7.87 9.31 -8.43
CA THR A 60 -6.71 8.43 -8.64
C THR A 60 -5.65 9.07 -9.53
N VAL A 61 -4.38 9.00 -9.11
CA VAL A 61 -3.23 9.35 -9.97
C VAL A 61 -2.48 8.08 -10.38
N TRP A 62 -2.36 7.89 -11.69
CA TRP A 62 -1.54 6.85 -12.30
C TRP A 62 -0.15 7.38 -12.65
N ILE A 63 0.87 6.57 -12.37
CA ILE A 63 2.28 6.86 -12.64
C ILE A 63 2.88 5.64 -13.34
N TYR A 64 3.08 5.72 -14.66
CA TYR A 64 3.70 4.67 -15.47
C TYR A 64 5.17 4.99 -15.74
N LEU A 65 6.03 4.01 -15.45
CA LEU A 65 7.49 4.11 -15.43
C LEU A 65 8.08 2.96 -16.27
N PRO A 66 8.23 3.17 -17.60
CA PRO A 66 8.89 2.20 -18.46
C PRO A 66 10.40 2.23 -18.18
N ILE A 67 10.95 1.09 -17.73
CA ILE A 67 12.37 0.90 -17.47
C ILE A 67 12.97 -0.07 -18.50
N GLU A 68 14.17 0.26 -18.97
CA GLU A 68 14.94 -0.58 -19.92
C GLU A 68 15.87 -1.58 -19.19
N LYS A 69 16.04 -1.40 -17.88
CA LYS A 69 16.76 -2.33 -17.00
C LYS A 69 15.79 -3.37 -16.44
N PRO A 70 16.23 -4.61 -16.16
CA PRO A 70 15.35 -5.63 -15.59
C PRO A 70 14.75 -5.24 -14.23
N LEU A 71 13.49 -5.64 -14.00
CA LEU A 71 12.88 -5.56 -12.66
C LEU A 71 13.52 -6.56 -11.68
N PHE A 72 13.89 -7.74 -12.18
CA PHE A 72 14.34 -8.88 -11.37
C PHE A 72 15.67 -9.43 -11.84
N ASP A 73 16.52 -9.79 -10.88
CA ASP A 73 17.61 -10.73 -11.06
C ASP A 73 17.13 -12.14 -10.68
N ILE A 74 17.39 -13.10 -11.56
CA ILE A 74 17.13 -14.53 -11.32
C ILE A 74 18.47 -15.23 -11.19
N GLY A 75 18.76 -15.75 -10.00
CA GLY A 75 20.03 -16.38 -9.66
C GLY A 75 19.86 -17.80 -9.11
N ALA A 76 20.93 -18.58 -9.05
CA ALA A 76 20.91 -19.85 -8.33
C ALA A 76 20.74 -19.61 -6.81
N ASN A 77 20.00 -20.47 -6.12
CA ASN A 77 19.90 -20.41 -4.66
C ASN A 77 21.29 -20.65 -4.04
N PRO A 78 21.87 -19.71 -3.27
CA PRO A 78 23.20 -19.86 -2.68
C PRO A 78 23.28 -20.97 -1.61
N ALA A 79 22.13 -21.41 -1.06
CA ALA A 79 22.06 -22.58 -0.19
C ALA A 79 22.16 -23.92 -0.98
N GLY A 80 22.20 -23.87 -2.30
CA GLY A 80 22.07 -25.03 -3.18
C GLY A 80 20.61 -25.47 -3.32
N LYS A 81 20.39 -26.62 -3.96
CA LYS A 81 19.06 -27.24 -4.06
C LYS A 81 18.77 -28.01 -2.78
N THR A 82 17.89 -27.50 -1.93
CA THR A 82 17.36 -28.28 -0.81
C THR A 82 16.62 -29.50 -1.35
N PRO A 83 16.93 -30.74 -0.93
CA PRO A 83 16.13 -31.89 -1.32
C PRO A 83 14.69 -31.71 -0.80
N PRO A 84 13.65 -32.10 -1.57
CA PRO A 84 12.27 -32.01 -1.10
C PRO A 84 12.12 -32.78 0.21
N SER A 85 11.36 -32.21 1.16
CA SER A 85 11.05 -32.92 2.42
C SER A 85 10.40 -34.27 2.12
N GLU A 86 10.99 -35.36 2.61
CA GLU A 86 10.45 -36.72 2.44
C GLU A 86 9.05 -36.88 3.07
N LYS A 87 8.73 -36.05 4.06
CA LYS A 87 7.42 -36.00 4.71
C LYS A 87 6.73 -34.68 4.36
N PRO A 88 5.53 -34.70 3.76
CA PRO A 88 4.73 -33.48 3.61
C PRO A 88 4.28 -32.98 4.98
N THR A 89 4.21 -31.67 5.14
CA THR A 89 3.43 -31.05 6.22
C THR A 89 2.01 -30.80 5.72
N LYS A 90 1.01 -31.25 6.48
CA LYS A 90 -0.38 -30.86 6.25
C LYS A 90 -0.55 -29.37 6.54
N GLY A 91 -1.32 -28.68 5.70
CA GLY A 91 -1.72 -27.30 5.97
C GLY A 91 -2.55 -26.70 4.84
N PHE A 92 -3.37 -25.71 5.21
CA PHE A 92 -4.24 -25.02 4.27
C PHE A 92 -3.45 -24.22 3.24
N SER A 93 -3.87 -24.28 1.98
CA SER A 93 -3.33 -23.49 0.89
C SER A 93 -4.46 -22.83 0.12
N LEU A 94 -4.39 -21.51 0.04
CA LEU A 94 -5.23 -20.71 -0.85
C LEU A 94 -4.94 -21.08 -2.30
N GLN A 95 -5.96 -21.46 -3.05
CA GLN A 95 -5.89 -21.65 -4.51
C GLN A 95 -6.51 -20.45 -5.24
N PHE A 96 -7.56 -19.88 -4.67
CA PHE A 96 -8.30 -18.75 -5.23
C PHE A 96 -8.85 -17.86 -4.11
N VAL A 97 -8.82 -16.54 -4.33
CA VAL A 97 -9.66 -15.58 -3.61
C VAL A 97 -10.09 -14.49 -4.59
N LYS A 98 -11.34 -14.05 -4.48
CA LYS A 98 -11.84 -12.86 -5.13
C LYS A 98 -12.83 -12.16 -4.21
N ALA A 99 -12.65 -10.86 -4.03
CA ALA A 99 -13.58 -10.00 -3.31
C ALA A 99 -14.28 -9.02 -4.26
N GLY A 100 -15.45 -8.53 -3.86
CA GLY A 100 -16.21 -7.52 -4.59
C GLY A 100 -17.32 -6.92 -3.75
N LEU A 101 -17.84 -5.77 -4.17
CA LEU A 101 -19.06 -5.18 -3.62
C LEU A 101 -20.11 -5.13 -4.72
N GLU A 102 -21.16 -5.92 -4.60
CA GLU A 102 -22.27 -5.98 -5.55
C GLU A 102 -23.57 -5.79 -4.77
N GLU A 103 -24.42 -4.85 -5.19
CA GLU A 103 -25.71 -4.56 -4.54
C GLU A 103 -25.62 -4.36 -3.00
N LYS A 104 -24.56 -3.66 -2.54
CA LYS A 104 -24.18 -3.46 -1.12
C LYS A 104 -23.81 -4.73 -0.34
N ASN A 105 -23.68 -5.89 -0.98
CA ASN A 105 -23.18 -7.11 -0.38
C ASN A 105 -21.68 -7.25 -0.69
N PHE A 106 -20.85 -7.18 0.35
CA PHE A 106 -19.41 -7.35 0.21
C PHE A 106 -19.11 -8.85 0.14
N THR A 107 -18.94 -9.36 -1.08
CA THR A 107 -18.79 -10.79 -1.36
C THR A 107 -17.33 -11.18 -1.38
N VAL A 108 -16.97 -12.30 -0.75
CA VAL A 108 -15.65 -12.93 -0.85
C VAL A 108 -15.83 -14.40 -1.20
N GLN A 109 -15.40 -14.76 -2.40
CA GLN A 109 -15.31 -16.14 -2.89
C GLN A 109 -13.89 -16.64 -2.64
N TYR A 110 -13.73 -17.83 -2.07
CA TYR A 110 -12.41 -18.38 -1.75
C TYR A 110 -12.34 -19.90 -1.92
N ASP A 111 -11.16 -20.40 -2.32
CA ASP A 111 -10.79 -21.82 -2.32
C ASP A 111 -9.58 -21.97 -1.40
N ILE A 112 -9.81 -22.57 -0.22
CA ILE A 112 -8.79 -22.82 0.81
C ILE A 112 -8.87 -24.29 1.21
N ALA A 113 -8.19 -25.16 0.44
CA ALA A 113 -8.14 -26.59 0.70
C ALA A 113 -7.00 -26.99 1.66
N GLU A 114 -7.18 -28.08 2.41
CA GLU A 114 -6.06 -28.75 3.08
C GLU A 114 -5.13 -29.36 2.01
N THR A 115 -3.84 -29.05 2.07
CA THR A 115 -2.84 -29.55 1.11
C THR A 115 -1.65 -30.19 1.81
N ASN A 116 -1.05 -31.16 1.13
CA ASN A 116 0.27 -31.67 1.49
C ASN A 116 1.33 -30.70 0.98
N LYS A 117 1.82 -29.82 1.85
CA LYS A 117 2.92 -28.91 1.53
C LYS A 117 4.23 -29.67 1.60
N TYR A 118 4.92 -29.71 0.47
CA TYR A 118 6.31 -30.12 0.37
C TYR A 118 7.18 -28.86 0.37
N SER A 119 8.36 -28.91 1.01
CA SER A 119 9.35 -27.86 0.84
C SER A 119 9.79 -27.83 -0.63
N LYS A 120 9.23 -26.86 -1.37
CA LYS A 120 9.57 -26.60 -2.77
C LYS A 120 10.63 -25.50 -2.79
N ASP A 121 11.89 -25.89 -2.65
CA ASP A 121 13.00 -25.07 -3.09
C ASP A 121 13.07 -25.16 -4.63
N PRO A 122 12.79 -24.07 -5.36
CA PRO A 122 12.84 -24.10 -6.82
C PRO A 122 14.28 -24.14 -7.35
N GLY A 123 15.30 -24.04 -6.49
CA GLY A 123 16.72 -24.03 -6.86
C GLY A 123 17.22 -22.70 -7.41
N TYR A 124 16.32 -21.73 -7.59
CA TYR A 124 16.62 -20.36 -7.98
C TYR A 124 16.00 -19.36 -7.00
N THR A 125 16.57 -18.16 -6.95
CA THR A 125 16.00 -17.00 -6.28
C THR A 125 15.56 -15.98 -7.32
N THR A 126 14.54 -15.19 -6.97
CA THR A 126 14.12 -14.02 -7.74
C THR A 126 14.15 -12.83 -6.78
N THR A 127 15.04 -11.88 -7.04
CA THR A 127 15.20 -10.66 -6.24
C THR A 127 15.03 -9.44 -7.15
N TYR A 128 14.62 -8.30 -6.59
CA TYR A 128 14.68 -7.06 -7.36
C TYR A 128 16.13 -6.72 -7.73
N THR A 129 16.34 -6.12 -8.90
CA THR A 129 17.62 -5.48 -9.21
C THR A 129 17.85 -4.28 -8.28
N GLU A 130 19.10 -3.89 -8.04
CA GLU A 130 19.42 -2.73 -7.18
C GLU A 130 18.72 -1.45 -7.67
N ASP A 131 18.70 -1.24 -9.00
CA ASP A 131 17.99 -0.13 -9.64
C ASP A 131 16.47 -0.18 -9.39
N ALA A 132 15.84 -1.35 -9.54
CA ALA A 132 14.40 -1.50 -9.31
C ALA A 132 14.04 -1.29 -7.82
N GLN A 133 14.83 -1.85 -6.90
CA GLN A 133 14.62 -1.67 -5.46
C GLN A 133 14.79 -0.21 -5.04
N LYS A 134 15.83 0.47 -5.54
CA LYS A 134 16.07 1.89 -5.28
C LYS A 134 14.95 2.77 -5.82
N LEU A 135 14.45 2.47 -7.02
CA LEU A 135 13.32 3.17 -7.62
C LEU A 135 12.03 2.93 -6.83
N GLN A 136 11.71 1.69 -6.45
CA GLN A 136 10.54 1.35 -5.63
C GLN A 136 10.52 2.10 -4.30
N ASN A 137 11.62 2.07 -3.55
CA ASN A 137 11.74 2.77 -2.26
C ASN A 137 11.68 4.30 -2.44
N GLY A 138 12.24 4.78 -3.56
CA GLY A 138 12.20 6.18 -3.94
C GLY A 138 10.82 6.70 -4.29
N LEU A 139 9.97 5.89 -4.92
CA LEU A 139 8.68 6.30 -5.45
C LEU A 139 7.70 6.75 -4.37
N LEU A 140 7.55 5.98 -3.29
CA LEU A 140 6.69 6.36 -2.17
C LEU A 140 7.19 7.65 -1.50
N THR A 141 8.51 7.79 -1.35
CA THR A 141 9.16 8.99 -0.82
C THR A 141 8.93 10.21 -1.74
N ALA A 142 9.02 10.03 -3.06
CA ALA A 142 8.79 11.06 -4.06
C ALA A 142 7.32 11.49 -4.10
N VAL A 143 6.37 10.55 -4.03
CA VAL A 143 4.93 10.83 -3.94
C VAL A 143 4.61 11.61 -2.66
N TYR A 144 5.11 11.16 -1.50
CA TYR A 144 4.91 11.87 -0.23
C TYR A 144 5.50 13.28 -0.25
N ARG A 145 6.76 13.46 -0.69
CA ARG A 145 7.40 14.78 -0.81
C ARG A 145 6.68 15.71 -1.80
N SER A 146 5.95 15.15 -2.76
CA SER A 146 5.26 15.92 -3.80
C SER A 146 3.84 16.33 -3.41
N TYR A 147 3.05 15.40 -2.87
CA TYR A 147 1.63 15.57 -2.56
C TYR A 147 1.33 15.74 -1.07
N GLY A 148 2.28 15.53 -0.16
CA GLY A 148 2.04 15.51 1.29
C GLY A 148 1.43 16.81 1.82
N GLU A 149 1.80 17.93 1.22
CA GLU A 149 1.32 19.29 1.52
C GLU A 149 0.20 19.77 0.57
N ALA A 150 -0.21 19.00 -0.44
CA ALA A 150 -1.30 19.39 -1.31
C ALA A 150 -2.65 19.20 -0.57
N PRO A 151 -3.48 20.25 -0.40
CA PRO A 151 -4.74 20.13 0.34
C PRO A 151 -5.78 19.28 -0.40
N ASP A 152 -5.73 19.25 -1.73
CA ASP A 152 -6.54 18.39 -2.60
C ASP A 152 -5.65 17.33 -3.28
N ALA A 153 -4.86 16.62 -2.47
CA ALA A 153 -4.14 15.44 -2.95
C ALA A 153 -5.14 14.33 -3.35
N PRO A 154 -4.83 13.49 -4.37
CA PRO A 154 -5.66 12.34 -4.72
C PRO A 154 -5.73 11.32 -3.58
N ASP A 155 -6.80 10.51 -3.56
CA ASP A 155 -6.97 9.46 -2.57
C ASP A 155 -6.11 8.24 -2.89
N PHE A 156 -6.00 7.88 -4.17
CA PHE A 156 -5.30 6.66 -4.61
C PHE A 156 -4.15 6.97 -5.56
N PHE A 157 -3.07 6.21 -5.42
CA PHE A 157 -1.98 6.16 -6.38
C PHE A 157 -1.85 4.76 -6.96
N ASN A 158 -1.75 4.68 -8.28
CA ASN A 158 -1.48 3.45 -9.00
C ASN A 158 -0.17 3.61 -9.78
N ILE A 159 0.91 3.02 -9.25
CA ILE A 159 2.25 3.14 -9.81
C ILE A 159 2.60 1.83 -10.54
N VAL A 160 2.96 1.94 -11.80
CA VAL A 160 3.35 0.80 -12.64
C VAL A 160 4.82 0.97 -13.04
N LEU A 161 5.67 0.05 -12.59
CA LEU A 161 7.05 -0.08 -13.05
C LEU A 161 7.08 -1.22 -14.07
N ALA A 162 7.42 -0.93 -15.32
CA ALA A 162 7.37 -1.91 -16.40
C ALA A 162 8.75 -2.11 -17.04
N ASP A 163 9.26 -3.34 -16.95
CA ASP A 163 10.39 -3.81 -17.75
C ASP A 163 9.91 -4.00 -19.20
N ILE A 164 10.08 -2.95 -19.99
CA ILE A 164 9.71 -2.94 -21.41
C ILE A 164 10.67 -3.77 -22.29
N GLY A 165 11.74 -4.33 -21.72
CA GLY A 165 12.65 -5.27 -22.39
C GLY A 165 12.21 -6.73 -22.25
N LYS A 166 11.55 -7.08 -21.14
CA LYS A 166 11.05 -8.45 -20.86
C LYS A 166 9.54 -8.59 -20.98
N GLY A 167 8.79 -7.48 -20.98
CA GLY A 167 7.33 -7.49 -20.99
C GLY A 167 6.75 -7.91 -19.64
N ILE A 168 7.33 -7.41 -18.54
CA ILE A 168 6.93 -7.72 -17.16
C ILE A 168 6.72 -6.39 -16.41
N GLU A 169 5.69 -6.31 -15.58
CA GLU A 169 5.47 -5.16 -14.71
C GLU A 169 5.20 -5.52 -13.25
N MET A 170 5.50 -4.56 -12.39
CA MET A 170 5.05 -4.50 -10.99
C MET A 170 4.07 -3.33 -10.86
N ARG A 171 2.91 -3.58 -10.26
CA ARG A 171 1.89 -2.58 -9.98
C ARG A 171 1.72 -2.38 -8.48
N LEU A 172 1.77 -1.12 -8.04
CA LEU A 172 1.60 -0.70 -6.66
C LEU A 172 0.32 0.14 -6.55
N LEU A 173 -0.68 -0.33 -5.81
CA LEU A 173 -1.88 0.45 -5.46
C LEU A 173 -1.89 0.76 -3.97
N PHE A 174 -2.04 2.03 -3.59
CA PHE A 174 -2.16 2.44 -2.18
C PHE A 174 -3.06 3.67 -1.98
N TYR A 175 -3.60 3.77 -0.78
CA TYR A 175 -4.33 4.94 -0.28
C TYR A 175 -3.35 6.00 0.27
N PHE A 176 -3.41 7.21 -0.27
CA PHE A 176 -2.42 8.26 -0.01
C PHE A 176 -2.40 8.76 1.45
N PRO A 177 -3.54 8.94 2.15
CA PRO A 177 -3.53 9.28 3.57
C PRO A 177 -2.84 8.25 4.46
N ASP A 178 -2.80 6.96 4.08
CA ASP A 178 -2.03 5.96 4.82
C ASP A 178 -0.52 6.10 4.54
N LEU A 179 -0.12 6.43 3.30
CA LEU A 179 1.26 6.85 3.03
C LEU A 179 1.64 8.11 3.84
N LYS A 180 0.71 9.05 4.04
CA LYS A 180 0.96 10.22 4.91
C LYS A 180 1.14 9.82 6.38
N LYS A 181 0.34 8.88 6.90
CA LYS A 181 0.46 8.39 8.29
C LYS A 181 1.79 7.68 8.57
N VAL A 182 2.27 6.83 7.66
CA VAL A 182 3.54 6.09 7.86
C VAL A 182 4.78 6.99 7.68
N MET A 183 4.68 8.03 6.82
CA MET A 183 5.76 9.00 6.57
C MET A 183 5.70 10.22 7.50
N SER A 184 4.69 10.34 8.36
CA SER A 184 4.59 11.43 9.33
C SER A 184 5.58 11.22 10.50
N PRO A 185 6.02 12.29 11.18
CA PRO A 185 6.86 12.16 12.38
C PRO A 185 6.17 11.45 13.56
N SER A 186 4.84 11.35 13.57
CA SER A 186 4.07 10.62 14.59
C SER A 186 3.92 9.13 14.29
N GLN A 187 4.18 8.70 13.05
CA GLN A 187 4.08 7.31 12.58
C GLN A 187 2.76 6.65 13.01
N ASP A 188 1.63 7.28 12.64
CA ASP A 188 0.29 6.87 13.12
C ASP A 188 -0.11 5.44 12.69
N ILE A 189 0.63 4.85 11.75
CA ILE A 189 0.62 3.41 11.44
C ILE A 189 2.06 2.86 11.39
N PRO A 190 2.32 1.67 11.95
CA PRO A 190 3.60 0.98 11.81
C PRO A 190 3.96 0.70 10.34
N GLN A 191 5.26 0.57 10.04
CA GLN A 191 5.72 0.26 8.68
C GLN A 191 5.27 -1.13 8.22
N GLU A 192 5.25 -2.09 9.13
CA GLU A 192 4.81 -3.47 8.91
C GLU A 192 3.32 -3.52 8.53
N GLU A 193 2.49 -2.73 9.19
CA GLU A 193 1.07 -2.61 8.87
C GLU A 193 0.85 -1.85 7.55
N PHE A 194 1.65 -0.82 7.24
CA PHE A 194 1.60 -0.17 5.93
C PHE A 194 1.97 -1.10 4.78
N ILE A 195 2.90 -2.06 4.99
CA ILE A 195 3.23 -3.10 3.99
C ILE A 195 2.03 -4.01 3.67
N LEU A 196 1.07 -4.16 4.59
CA LEU A 196 -0.19 -4.86 4.33
C LEU A 196 -1.26 -3.98 3.65
N ARG A 197 -1.02 -2.67 3.52
CA ARG A 197 -1.95 -1.64 2.99
C ARG A 197 -1.57 -1.03 1.66
N TYR A 198 -0.41 -1.39 1.10
CA TYR A 198 -0.17 -1.22 -0.33
C TYR A 198 -0.22 -2.58 -1.02
N ILE A 199 -1.01 -2.66 -2.08
CA ILE A 199 -1.22 -3.88 -2.86
C ILE A 199 -0.13 -3.91 -3.93
N THR A 200 0.57 -5.04 -4.05
CA THR A 200 1.60 -5.26 -5.08
C THR A 200 1.20 -6.43 -5.97
N ASP A 201 0.91 -6.14 -7.24
CA ASP A 201 0.70 -7.16 -8.27
C ASP A 201 1.94 -7.29 -9.16
N PHE A 202 2.06 -8.44 -9.81
CA PHE A 202 2.97 -8.66 -10.94
C PHE A 202 2.21 -9.27 -12.11
N SER A 203 2.50 -8.81 -13.31
CA SER A 203 1.95 -9.37 -14.55
C SER A 203 2.97 -9.32 -15.67
N GLY A 204 2.79 -10.15 -16.69
CA GLY A 204 3.62 -10.11 -17.90
C GLY A 204 2.76 -10.25 -19.15
N ASP A 205 3.05 -9.42 -20.14
CA ASP A 205 2.37 -9.36 -21.43
C ASP A 205 3.36 -8.92 -22.53
N LYS A 206 3.13 -9.39 -23.76
CA LYS A 206 3.88 -8.95 -24.94
C LYS A 206 3.59 -7.50 -25.30
N GLU A 207 2.41 -6.97 -24.98
CA GLU A 207 2.05 -5.57 -25.26
C GLU A 207 2.89 -4.55 -24.45
N ILE A 208 3.49 -4.99 -23.34
CA ILE A 208 4.42 -4.19 -22.53
C ILE A 208 5.77 -3.98 -23.26
N ILE A 209 6.15 -4.87 -24.18
CA ILE A 209 7.47 -4.85 -24.83
C ILE A 209 7.62 -3.60 -25.70
N GLY A 210 8.62 -2.77 -25.38
CA GLY A 210 8.88 -1.49 -26.03
C GLY A 210 7.85 -0.38 -25.74
N ASP A 211 6.89 -0.59 -24.84
CA ASP A 211 5.79 0.37 -24.62
C ASP A 211 6.17 1.55 -23.73
N LYS A 212 6.97 2.48 -24.26
CA LYS A 212 7.36 3.72 -23.57
C LYS A 212 6.20 4.67 -23.20
N ALA A 213 4.95 4.34 -23.56
CA ALA A 213 3.80 5.23 -23.39
C ALA A 213 2.68 4.65 -22.49
N GLY A 214 2.76 3.38 -22.08
CA GLY A 214 1.71 2.73 -21.28
C GLY A 214 0.40 2.54 -22.04
N ARG A 215 0.47 2.24 -23.34
CA ARG A 215 -0.69 1.96 -24.21
C ARG A 215 -1.46 0.70 -23.82
N HIS A 216 -0.78 -0.29 -23.23
CA HIS A 216 -1.42 -1.51 -22.73
C HIS A 216 -2.23 -1.28 -21.43
N LEU A 217 -2.07 -0.11 -20.78
CA LEU A 217 -2.79 0.20 -19.53
C LEU A 217 -4.17 0.81 -19.79
N SER A 218 -5.18 0.21 -19.14
CA SER A 218 -6.50 0.83 -19.00
C SER A 218 -6.51 1.76 -17.78
N PHE A 219 -6.21 3.04 -18.02
CA PHE A 219 -6.23 4.08 -16.98
C PHE A 219 -7.68 4.36 -16.52
N LYS A 220 -8.04 3.83 -15.35
CA LYS A 220 -9.35 4.01 -14.72
C LYS A 220 -9.23 4.58 -13.30
N GLU A 221 -10.29 5.20 -12.79
CA GLU A 221 -10.35 5.57 -11.38
C GLU A 221 -10.41 4.31 -10.51
N THR A 222 -9.63 4.27 -9.44
CA THR A 222 -9.80 3.31 -8.34
C THR A 222 -10.87 3.85 -7.40
N THR A 223 -11.91 3.05 -7.19
CA THR A 223 -12.99 3.36 -6.24
C THR A 223 -12.72 2.74 -4.88
N TRP A 224 -13.37 3.24 -3.83
CA TRP A 224 -13.30 2.65 -2.49
C TRP A 224 -13.68 1.16 -2.48
N PRO A 225 -14.78 0.71 -3.10
CA PRO A 225 -15.09 -0.73 -3.19
C PRO A 225 -14.00 -1.55 -3.88
N GLU A 226 -13.40 -1.06 -4.97
CA GLU A 226 -12.30 -1.75 -5.65
C GLU A 226 -11.06 -1.86 -4.74
N PHE A 227 -10.66 -0.76 -4.10
CA PHE A 227 -9.51 -0.75 -3.19
C PHE A 227 -9.71 -1.69 -2.00
N LEU A 228 -10.89 -1.68 -1.38
CA LEU A 228 -11.21 -2.52 -0.22
C LEU A 228 -11.28 -4.00 -0.58
N SER A 229 -11.87 -4.34 -1.73
CA SER A 229 -11.89 -5.72 -2.24
C SER A 229 -10.46 -6.24 -2.43
N ARG A 230 -9.62 -5.47 -3.11
CA ARG A 230 -8.21 -5.85 -3.33
C ARG A 230 -7.38 -5.86 -2.03
N GLN A 231 -7.72 -5.03 -1.04
CA GLN A 231 -7.11 -5.08 0.28
C GLN A 231 -7.46 -6.35 1.05
N VAL A 232 -8.71 -6.82 0.97
CA VAL A 232 -9.14 -8.11 1.54
C VAL A 232 -8.40 -9.27 0.86
N GLU A 233 -8.37 -9.28 -0.48
CA GLU A 233 -7.61 -10.26 -1.27
C GLU A 233 -6.12 -10.26 -0.87
N ASN A 234 -5.49 -9.09 -0.73
CA ASN A 234 -4.09 -8.96 -0.34
C ASN A 234 -3.82 -9.51 1.07
N ARG A 235 -4.70 -9.22 2.05
CA ARG A 235 -4.57 -9.75 3.42
C ARG A 235 -4.73 -11.28 3.48
N ILE A 236 -5.69 -11.84 2.73
CA ILE A 236 -5.89 -13.29 2.65
C ILE A 236 -4.69 -13.96 1.95
N ASN A 237 -4.24 -13.43 0.81
CA ASN A 237 -3.02 -13.91 0.13
C ASN A 237 -1.78 -13.84 1.04
N PHE A 238 -1.62 -12.77 1.82
CA PHE A 238 -0.54 -12.65 2.78
C PHE A 238 -0.64 -13.74 3.87
N LYS A 239 -1.81 -13.91 4.48
CA LYS A 239 -2.03 -14.88 5.58
C LYS A 239 -1.75 -16.32 5.15
N TYR A 240 -2.16 -16.72 3.94
CA TYR A 240 -2.02 -18.10 3.46
C TYR A 240 -0.73 -18.38 2.66
N GLY A 241 -0.10 -17.34 2.08
CA GLY A 241 1.05 -17.47 1.18
C GLY A 241 2.37 -16.86 1.65
N ARG A 242 2.37 -15.91 2.60
CA ARG A 242 3.57 -15.15 3.01
C ARG A 242 3.81 -15.08 4.53
N SER A 243 2.78 -15.25 5.34
CA SER A 243 2.86 -15.20 6.81
C SER A 243 3.73 -16.33 7.38
N SER A 244 4.62 -15.99 8.33
CA SER A 244 5.35 -16.99 9.14
C SER A 244 4.48 -17.66 10.20
N PHE A 245 3.32 -17.07 10.53
CA PHE A 245 2.31 -17.67 11.40
C PHE A 245 1.28 -18.40 10.53
N PRO A 246 1.09 -19.71 10.71
CA PRO A 246 0.10 -20.46 9.93
C PRO A 246 -1.32 -19.93 10.20
N PRO A 247 -2.23 -20.01 9.22
CA PRO A 247 -3.65 -19.81 9.44
C PRO A 247 -4.19 -20.88 10.40
N GLY A 248 -5.23 -20.53 11.16
CA GLY A 248 -5.99 -21.50 11.94
C GLY A 248 -6.81 -22.46 11.04
N ASP A 249 -7.38 -23.49 11.67
CA ASP A 249 -8.11 -24.55 10.96
C ASP A 249 -9.49 -24.11 10.42
N GLU A 250 -9.99 -22.94 10.87
CA GLU A 250 -11.29 -22.38 10.48
C GLU A 250 -11.11 -21.34 9.35
N ALA A 251 -10.95 -21.79 8.10
CA ALA A 251 -10.69 -20.90 6.95
C ALA A 251 -11.70 -19.74 6.81
N GLN A 252 -13.00 -20.04 6.94
CA GLN A 252 -14.07 -19.04 6.91
C GLN A 252 -13.89 -17.91 7.95
N LYS A 253 -13.33 -18.20 9.12
CA LYS A 253 -13.11 -17.22 10.20
C LYS A 253 -11.89 -16.36 9.93
N GLU A 254 -10.84 -16.92 9.35
CA GLU A 254 -9.66 -16.18 8.88
C GLU A 254 -10.06 -15.21 7.75
N VAL A 255 -10.88 -15.67 6.80
CA VAL A 255 -11.46 -14.82 5.74
C VAL A 255 -12.34 -13.73 6.34
N LEU A 256 -13.27 -14.05 7.24
CA LEU A 256 -14.12 -13.07 7.91
C LEU A 256 -13.29 -12.02 8.67
N SER A 257 -12.25 -12.44 9.39
CA SER A 257 -11.36 -11.53 10.11
C SER A 257 -10.65 -10.55 9.16
N ALA A 258 -10.19 -11.01 7.99
CA ALA A 258 -9.55 -10.14 7.00
C ALA A 258 -10.54 -9.11 6.42
N VAL A 259 -11.80 -9.50 6.24
CA VAL A 259 -12.88 -8.59 5.82
C VAL A 259 -13.21 -7.57 6.91
N SER A 260 -13.62 -8.01 8.10
CA SER A 260 -13.97 -7.14 9.23
C SER A 260 -12.86 -6.16 9.58
N GLU A 261 -11.60 -6.62 9.63
CA GLU A 261 -10.46 -5.76 9.90
C GLU A 261 -10.30 -4.68 8.82
N THR A 262 -10.35 -5.07 7.53
CA THR A 262 -10.19 -4.13 6.40
C THR A 262 -11.29 -3.07 6.41
N LEU A 263 -12.55 -3.47 6.51
CA LEU A 263 -13.69 -2.54 6.48
C LEU A 263 -13.65 -1.57 7.68
N ARG A 264 -13.32 -2.08 8.87
CA ARG A 264 -13.18 -1.27 10.09
C ARG A 264 -12.00 -0.29 10.03
N VAL A 265 -10.85 -0.71 9.48
CA VAL A 265 -9.63 0.13 9.39
C VAL A 265 -9.85 1.39 8.55
N TYR A 266 -10.69 1.31 7.53
CA TYR A 266 -11.03 2.43 6.64
C TYR A 266 -12.38 3.09 6.94
N ASP A 267 -13.05 2.69 8.04
CA ASP A 267 -14.41 3.12 8.41
C ASP A 267 -15.40 3.07 7.22
N PHE A 268 -15.34 1.99 6.43
CA PHE A 268 -16.20 1.84 5.28
C PHE A 268 -17.62 1.47 5.70
N GLN A 269 -18.59 2.32 5.37
CA GLN A 269 -19.98 2.16 5.83
C GLN A 269 -20.98 1.82 4.71
N ASP A 270 -20.61 1.89 3.43
CA ASP A 270 -21.54 1.70 2.30
C ASP A 270 -21.67 0.22 1.88
N PHE A 271 -22.17 -0.59 2.82
CA PHE A 271 -22.55 -1.99 2.61
C PHE A 271 -23.61 -2.41 3.65
N GLU A 272 -24.32 -3.51 3.39
CA GLU A 272 -25.38 -4.03 4.26
C GLU A 272 -25.02 -5.40 4.87
N SER A 273 -24.35 -6.27 4.10
CA SER A 273 -23.85 -7.56 4.60
C SER A 273 -22.53 -7.97 3.95
N VAL A 274 -21.85 -8.93 4.58
CA VAL A 274 -20.71 -9.67 4.02
C VAL A 274 -21.19 -11.06 3.63
N MET A 275 -20.90 -11.49 2.40
CA MET A 275 -21.21 -12.83 1.92
C MET A 275 -19.91 -13.61 1.68
N LEU A 276 -19.70 -14.67 2.43
CA LEU A 276 -18.58 -15.58 2.29
C LEU A 276 -19.04 -16.81 1.49
N VAL A 277 -18.33 -17.13 0.41
CA VAL A 277 -18.64 -18.28 -0.45
C VAL A 277 -17.42 -19.19 -0.49
N ASP A 278 -17.54 -20.35 0.15
CA ASP A 278 -16.52 -21.39 0.17
C ASP A 278 -16.64 -22.25 -1.09
N LEU A 279 -15.64 -22.20 -1.96
CA LEU A 279 -15.64 -22.96 -3.22
C LEU A 279 -15.25 -24.43 -3.04
N VAL A 280 -14.79 -24.84 -1.84
CA VAL A 280 -14.43 -26.23 -1.53
C VAL A 280 -15.64 -27.00 -0.99
N THR A 281 -16.46 -26.35 -0.16
CA THR A 281 -17.66 -26.95 0.45
C THR A 281 -18.98 -26.56 -0.23
N GLU A 282 -18.93 -25.59 -1.15
CA GLU A 282 -20.10 -24.90 -1.74
C GLU A 282 -20.97 -24.16 -0.70
N GLU A 283 -20.49 -24.02 0.54
CA GLU A 283 -21.22 -23.31 1.60
C GLU A 283 -21.18 -21.80 1.37
N THR A 284 -22.33 -21.15 1.56
CA THR A 284 -22.46 -19.69 1.57
C THR A 284 -22.90 -19.23 2.94
N LYS A 285 -22.15 -18.30 3.55
CA LYS A 285 -22.48 -17.67 4.81
C LYS A 285 -22.63 -16.17 4.65
N GLN A 286 -23.80 -15.66 4.96
CA GLN A 286 -24.07 -14.23 5.06
C GLN A 286 -23.90 -13.76 6.51
N ILE A 287 -23.29 -12.59 6.69
CA ILE A 287 -23.11 -11.92 7.98
C ILE A 287 -23.58 -10.48 7.83
N ASP A 288 -24.63 -10.09 8.56
CA ASP A 288 -25.07 -8.69 8.60
C ASP A 288 -23.97 -7.77 9.12
N LYS A 289 -23.89 -6.56 8.58
CA LYS A 289 -22.91 -5.54 8.99
C LYS A 289 -22.84 -5.27 10.50
N ASN A 290 -23.96 -5.42 11.21
CA ASN A 290 -24.04 -5.21 12.65
C ASN A 290 -23.38 -6.33 13.49
N ASN A 291 -22.96 -7.42 12.85
CA ASN A 291 -22.36 -8.61 13.47
C ASN A 291 -20.87 -8.81 13.08
N LEU A 292 -20.20 -7.76 12.56
CA LEU A 292 -18.81 -7.79 12.05
C LEU A 292 -17.74 -7.28 13.01
#